data_AF-A0AAW5LHL0-F1
#
_entry.id   AF-A0AAW5LHL0-F1
#
_cell.length_a   1.000
_cell.length_b   1.000
_cell.length_c   1.000
_cell.angle_alpha   90.00
_cell.angle_beta   90.00
_cell.angle_gamma   90.00
#
_symmetry.space_group_name_H-M   'P 1'
#
loop_
_entity.id
_entity.type
_entity.pdbx_description
1 polymer ?
#
loop_
_entity_poly.entity_id
_entity_poly.type
_entity_poly.pdbx_seq_one_letter_code
_entity_poly.pdbx_strand_id
1 'polypeptide(L)'
;MCQWDCHALRFGHQSTASPILGTLTYNATPAGDRPVACLWQFEYCRKITTNQHTLRDYTFLNPNYTLEHQQSAVNSDGVSSSSPQRVYENYDYPGRYKRDERGDLL
;
A
#
# COMPACT_ATOMS: atom_id res chain seq x y z
N MET A 1 6.98 37.99 15.33
CA MET A 1 5.57 37.56 15.35
C MET A 1 5.56 36.04 15.39
N CYS A 2 4.98 35.47 16.45
CA CYS A 2 5.10 34.06 16.75
C CYS A 2 4.08 33.24 15.95
N GLN A 3 4.57 32.26 15.18
CA GLN A 3 3.75 31.30 14.44
C GLN A 3 3.55 30.08 15.34
N TRP A 4 2.56 30.15 16.23
CA TRP A 4 2.15 29.02 17.06
C TRP A 4 0.96 28.31 16.41
N ASP A 5 1.08 26.99 16.30
CA ASP A 5 0.03 26.00 16.08
C ASP A 5 -0.84 26.16 14.82
N CYS A 6 -0.29 25.74 13.67
CA CYS A 6 -1.06 25.44 12.48
C CYS A 6 -0.77 24.00 12.05
N HIS A 7 -1.76 23.11 12.22
CA HIS A 7 -1.70 21.75 11.70
C HIS A 7 -2.36 21.72 10.31
N ALA A 8 -1.72 21.06 9.35
CA ALA A 8 -2.21 20.94 7.99
C ALA A 8 -2.47 19.48 7.63
N LEU A 9 -3.66 19.19 7.10
CA LEU A 9 -3.98 17.88 6.52
C LEU A 9 -3.40 17.81 5.10
N ARG A 10 -2.52 16.82 4.86
CA ARG A 10 -1.97 16.55 3.52
C ARG A 10 -2.46 15.20 3.04
N PHE A 11 -3.11 15.17 1.87
CA PHE A 11 -3.47 13.93 1.20
C PHE A 11 -2.28 13.44 0.37
N GLY A 12 -1.82 12.22 0.64
CA GLY A 12 -0.76 11.55 -0.11
C GLY A 12 -1.24 10.20 -0.61
N HIS A 13 -1.10 9.96 -1.91
CA HIS A 13 -1.42 8.67 -2.54
C HIS A 13 -0.17 7.90 -3.00
N GLN A 14 0.99 8.55 -3.00
CA GLN A 14 2.28 7.97 -3.38
C GLN A 14 3.34 8.38 -2.36
N SER A 15 4.10 7.40 -1.85
CA SER A 15 5.14 7.64 -0.85
C SER A 15 6.26 8.54 -1.37
N THR A 16 6.56 8.47 -2.67
CA THR A 16 7.55 9.32 -3.37
C THR A 16 7.25 10.81 -3.30
N ALA A 17 6.00 11.21 -3.05
CA ALA A 17 5.63 12.61 -2.87
C ALA A 17 5.91 13.14 -1.46
N SER A 18 6.35 12.29 -0.52
CA SER A 18 6.69 12.70 0.84
C SER A 18 8.08 13.38 0.86
N PRO A 19 8.23 14.49 1.60
CA PRO A 19 9.52 15.17 1.68
C PRO A 19 10.56 14.28 2.40
N ILE A 20 11.76 14.19 1.82
CA ILE A 20 12.90 13.53 2.46
C ILE A 20 13.55 14.55 3.40
N LEU A 21 13.55 14.24 4.71
CA LEU A 21 14.02 15.17 5.74
C LEU A 21 15.52 15.01 6.09
N GLY A 22 16.17 13.97 5.60
CA GLY A 22 17.60 13.73 5.80
C GLY A 22 17.94 12.25 5.98
N THR A 23 19.16 11.99 6.43
CA THR A 23 19.69 10.65 6.70
C THR A 23 20.00 10.50 8.18
N LEU A 24 19.65 9.35 8.76
CA LEU A 24 19.87 9.04 10.17
C LEU A 24 20.83 7.84 10.30
N THR A 25 21.80 7.92 11.20
CA THR A 25 22.75 6.84 11.46
C THR A 25 22.19 5.83 12.45
N TYR A 26 22.67 4.58 12.40
CA TYR A 26 22.33 3.54 13.37
C TYR A 26 23.47 3.33 14.38
N ASN A 27 23.15 3.30 15.67
CA ASN A 27 24.06 3.02 16.77
C ASN A 27 23.50 1.91 17.67
N ALA A 28 24.08 0.71 17.59
CA ALA A 28 23.66 -0.46 18.35
C ALA A 28 24.04 -0.43 19.84
N THR A 29 24.96 0.46 20.25
CA THR A 29 25.42 0.59 21.64
C THR A 29 25.16 2.01 22.14
N PRO A 30 23.88 2.34 22.40
CA PRO A 30 23.54 3.66 22.91
C PRO A 30 23.95 3.76 24.39
N ALA A 31 25.18 4.19 24.65
CA ALA A 31 25.68 4.46 26.00
C ALA A 31 25.82 5.98 26.24
N GLY A 32 25.53 6.42 27.47
CA GLY A 32 25.84 7.76 27.93
C GLY A 32 25.17 8.90 27.14
N ASP A 33 25.94 9.97 26.93
CA ASP A 33 25.52 11.22 26.31
C ASP A 33 25.48 11.11 24.77
N ARG A 34 24.47 11.72 24.14
CA ARG A 34 24.15 11.54 22.71
C ARG A 34 24.29 12.87 21.95
N PRO A 35 25.47 13.19 21.38
CA PRO A 35 25.69 14.46 20.71
C PRO A 35 24.96 14.57 19.35
N VAL A 36 24.51 13.45 18.78
CA VAL A 36 23.83 13.39 17.47
C VAL A 36 22.63 12.46 17.54
N ALA A 37 21.53 12.84 16.87
CA ALA A 37 20.36 11.97 16.72
C ALA A 37 20.72 10.71 15.91
N CYS A 38 20.29 9.53 16.37
CA CYS A 38 20.53 8.25 15.72
C CYS A 38 19.41 7.23 16.02
N LEU A 39 19.24 6.25 15.14
CA LEU A 39 18.46 5.04 15.40
C LEU A 39 19.27 4.12 16.31
N TRP A 40 18.63 3.49 17.29
CA TRP A 40 19.31 2.56 18.22
C TRP A 40 18.61 1.21 18.33
N GLN A 41 17.41 1.11 17.76
CA GLN A 41 16.66 -0.13 17.62
C GLN A 41 15.90 -0.09 16.30
N PHE A 42 15.85 -1.23 15.63
CA PHE A 42 15.04 -1.45 14.44
C PHE A 42 14.48 -2.87 14.51
N GLU A 43 13.23 -3.03 14.12
CA GLU A 43 12.56 -4.32 14.03
C GLU A 43 11.99 -4.47 12.62
N TYR A 44 12.26 -5.61 12.00
CA TYR A 44 11.69 -5.96 10.71
C TYR A 44 10.60 -7.00 10.89
N CYS A 45 9.37 -6.63 10.50
CA CYS A 45 8.22 -7.52 10.52
C CYS A 45 7.71 -7.75 9.11
N ARG A 46 7.40 -9.00 8.79
CA ARG A 46 6.77 -9.38 7.53
C ARG A 46 5.48 -10.14 7.81
N LYS A 47 4.42 -9.82 7.07
CA LYS A 47 3.13 -10.53 7.13
C LYS A 47 2.85 -11.18 5.78
N ILE A 48 2.21 -12.34 5.81
CA ILE A 48 1.66 -12.95 4.60
C ILE A 48 0.36 -12.22 4.29
N THR A 49 0.23 -11.74 3.06
CA THR A 49 -0.97 -11.08 2.53
C THR A 49 -1.43 -11.81 1.27
N THR A 50 -2.65 -11.53 0.84
CA THR A 50 -3.13 -11.96 -0.48
C THR A 50 -2.27 -11.33 -1.58
N ASN A 51 -2.10 -12.06 -2.67
CA ASN A 51 -1.34 -11.61 -3.85
C ASN A 51 -2.22 -11.43 -5.09
N GLN A 52 -3.50 -11.80 -4.99
CA GLN A 52 -4.51 -11.57 -6.02
C GLN A 52 -5.79 -11.06 -5.37
N HIS A 53 -6.43 -10.09 -6.02
CA HIS A 53 -7.70 -9.52 -5.61
C HIS A 53 -8.66 -9.50 -6.79
N THR A 54 -9.81 -10.12 -6.63
CA THR A 54 -10.86 -10.18 -7.64
C THR A 54 -12.11 -9.51 -7.09
N LEU A 55 -12.56 -8.45 -7.76
CA LEU A 55 -13.83 -7.81 -7.47
C LEU A 55 -14.84 -8.20 -8.54
N ARG A 56 -16.10 -8.42 -8.15
CA ARG A 56 -17.23 -8.56 -9.07
C ARG A 56 -18.41 -7.68 -8.65
N ASP A 57 -19.21 -7.25 -9.62
CA ASP A 57 -20.49 -6.57 -9.35
C ASP A 57 -21.56 -7.02 -10.35
N TYR A 58 -22.79 -6.57 -10.16
CA TYR A 58 -23.91 -6.80 -11.05
C TYR A 58 -24.49 -5.46 -11.53
N THR A 59 -24.81 -5.39 -12.82
CA THR A 59 -25.57 -4.30 -13.44
C THR A 59 -26.86 -4.85 -14.03
N PHE A 60 -27.97 -4.19 -13.75
CA PHE A 60 -29.27 -4.55 -14.32
C PHE A 60 -29.34 -4.21 -15.82
N LEU A 61 -28.51 -3.29 -16.30
CA LEU A 61 -28.47 -2.89 -17.70
C LEU A 61 -27.84 -3.97 -18.58
N ASN A 62 -26.99 -4.81 -18.02
CA ASN A 62 -26.38 -5.95 -18.70
C ASN A 62 -26.23 -7.16 -17.75
N PRO A 63 -27.32 -7.91 -17.49
CA PRO A 63 -27.35 -8.94 -16.45
C PRO A 63 -26.44 -10.15 -16.71
N ASN A 64 -26.03 -10.37 -17.95
CA ASN A 64 -25.13 -11.46 -18.33
C ASN A 64 -23.65 -11.07 -18.23
N TYR A 65 -23.35 -9.81 -17.91
CA TYR A 65 -21.99 -9.31 -17.83
C TYR A 65 -21.46 -9.39 -16.40
N THR A 66 -20.33 -10.07 -16.24
CA THR A 66 -19.77 -10.47 -14.95
C THR A 66 -19.14 -9.31 -14.16
N LEU A 67 -18.90 -8.15 -14.79
CA LEU A 67 -18.24 -6.96 -14.23
C LEU A 67 -17.06 -7.36 -13.32
N GLU A 68 -16.02 -7.99 -13.84
CA GLU A 68 -14.88 -8.46 -13.05
C GLU A 68 -13.69 -7.52 -13.16
N HIS A 69 -13.06 -7.19 -12.02
CA HIS A 69 -11.78 -6.48 -11.95
C HIS A 69 -10.78 -7.30 -11.15
N GLN A 70 -9.65 -7.66 -11.76
CA GLN A 70 -8.60 -8.45 -11.12
C GLN A 70 -7.32 -7.62 -10.98
N GLN A 71 -6.82 -7.49 -9.75
CA GLN A 71 -5.55 -6.86 -9.44
C GLN A 71 -4.60 -7.87 -8.82
N SER A 72 -3.46 -8.09 -9.47
CA SER A 72 -2.35 -8.86 -8.90
C SER A 72 -1.35 -7.91 -8.25
N ALA A 73 -0.79 -8.31 -7.10
CA ALA A 73 0.27 -7.54 -6.47
C ALA A 73 1.51 -7.51 -7.39
N VAL A 74 1.87 -6.33 -7.90
CA VAL A 74 3.11 -6.14 -8.66
C VAL A 74 4.25 -6.25 -7.67
N ASN A 75 5.09 -7.29 -7.82
CA ASN A 75 6.39 -7.49 -7.19
C ASN A 75 6.65 -6.59 -5.96
N SER A 76 6.06 -6.96 -4.83
CA SER A 76 6.47 -6.38 -3.55
C SER A 76 7.93 -6.76 -3.32
N ASP A 77 8.84 -5.82 -3.51
CA ASP A 77 10.28 -5.99 -3.30
C ASP A 77 10.55 -6.73 -1.98
N GLY A 78 11.01 -7.98 -2.09
CA GLY A 78 11.21 -8.88 -0.95
C GLY A 78 10.88 -10.35 -1.22
N VAL A 79 10.24 -10.66 -2.36
CA VAL A 79 10.17 -12.03 -2.89
C VAL A 79 10.79 -12.04 -4.27
N SER A 80 12.08 -12.37 -4.31
CA SER A 80 12.66 -12.98 -5.50
C SER A 80 11.75 -14.13 -5.92
N SER A 81 11.37 -14.07 -7.19
CA SER A 81 10.52 -14.95 -7.98
C SER A 81 11.09 -16.38 -8.16
N SER A 82 11.50 -17.04 -7.08
CA SER A 82 12.15 -18.36 -7.12
C SER A 82 11.32 -19.50 -6.52
N SER A 83 10.08 -19.26 -6.11
CA SER A 83 9.12 -20.32 -5.74
C SER A 83 7.87 -20.20 -6.60
N PRO A 84 7.19 -21.32 -6.96
CA PRO A 84 5.87 -21.23 -7.59
C PRO A 84 4.98 -20.41 -6.66
N GLN A 85 4.66 -19.18 -7.05
CA GLN A 85 3.94 -18.26 -6.19
C GLN A 85 2.60 -18.88 -5.85
N ARG A 86 2.44 -19.32 -4.60
CA ARG A 86 1.16 -19.78 -4.08
C ARG A 86 0.19 -18.61 -4.16
N VAL A 87 -0.83 -18.75 -4.99
CA VAL A 87 -1.86 -17.73 -5.16
C VAL A 87 -2.78 -17.78 -3.93
N TYR A 88 -2.79 -16.68 -3.20
CA TYR A 88 -3.73 -16.37 -2.14
C TYR A 88 -4.65 -15.26 -2.66
N GLU A 89 -5.80 -15.68 -3.18
CA GLU A 89 -6.80 -14.78 -3.76
C GLU A 89 -7.76 -14.27 -2.68
N ASN A 90 -8.06 -12.97 -2.73
CA ASN A 90 -9.22 -12.39 -2.09
C ASN A 90 -10.30 -12.12 -3.15
N TYR A 91 -11.51 -12.61 -2.94
CA TYR A 91 -12.64 -12.38 -3.82
C TYR A 91 -13.72 -11.59 -3.08
N ASP A 92 -14.21 -10.49 -3.65
CA ASP A 92 -15.24 -9.65 -3.05
C ASP A 92 -16.39 -9.34 -4.03
N TYR A 93 -17.61 -9.44 -3.50
CA TYR A 93 -18.86 -9.16 -4.20
C TYR A 93 -19.93 -8.71 -3.17
N PRO A 94 -20.63 -7.59 -3.40
CA PRO A 94 -20.52 -6.70 -4.56
C PRO A 94 -19.33 -5.71 -4.43
N GLY A 95 -18.58 -5.54 -5.52
CA GLY A 95 -17.38 -4.70 -5.61
C GLY A 95 -17.64 -3.19 -5.62
N ARG A 96 -18.90 -2.76 -5.66
CA ARG A 96 -19.38 -1.36 -5.57
C ARG A 96 -18.94 -0.47 -6.75
N TYR A 97 -18.89 -1.04 -7.95
CA TYR A 97 -18.68 -0.29 -9.19
C TYR A 97 -19.71 -0.72 -10.25
N LYS A 98 -19.97 0.18 -11.18
CA LYS A 98 -20.95 -0.03 -12.28
C LYS A 98 -20.33 0.11 -13.67
N ARG A 99 -19.02 0.29 -13.72
CA ARG A 99 -18.24 0.47 -14.95
C ARG A 99 -16.93 -0.29 -14.81
N ASP A 100 -16.45 -0.83 -15.92
CA ASP A 100 -15.13 -1.44 -15.99
C ASP A 100 -14.05 -0.38 -16.26
N GLU A 101 -12.81 -0.83 -16.48
CA GLU A 101 -11.65 0.01 -16.78
C GLU A 101 -11.80 0.85 -18.06
N ARG A 102 -12.72 0.47 -18.96
CA ARG A 102 -13.01 1.22 -20.19
C ARG A 102 -13.92 2.41 -19.94
N GLY A 103 -14.53 2.48 -18.75
CA GLY A 103 -15.37 3.61 -18.34
C GLY A 103 -16.76 3.61 -18.97
N ASP A 104 -17.10 2.57 -19.73
CA ASP A 104 -18.41 2.43 -20.35
C ASP A 104 -19.45 2.09 -19.28
N LEU A 105 -20.52 2.88 -19.23
CA LEU A 105 -21.75 2.48 -18.55
C LEU A 105 -22.35 1.34 -19.37
N LEU A 106 -22.27 0.11 -18.86
CA LEU A 106 -22.95 -1.04 -19.43
C LEU A 106 -24.26 -1.32 -18.71
#